data_AF-A0ABD0S9D9-F1
#
_entry.id   AF-A0ABD0S9D9-F1
#
_cell.length_a   1.000
_cell.length_b   1.000
_cell.length_c   1.000
_cell.angle_alpha   90.00
_cell.angle_beta   90.00
_cell.angle_gamma   90.00
#
_symmetry.space_group_name_H-M   'P 1'
#
loop_
_entity.id
_entity.type
_entity.pdbx_description
1 polymer ?
#
loop_
_entity_poly.entity_id
_entity_poly.type
_entity_poly.pdbx_seq_one_letter_code
_entity_poly.pdbx_strand_id
1 'polypeptide(L)'
;MEKYATQPSPAMTQTIQDLLNQDIIRPVTERTPSFISKLFLRKKSNGTMRPIFDLRELNKFVKTKHFRLISHSVVPEFLQPGDWMIKLDISQAYFHVPMARSHRVFLRISFQRELYEMTCLPFGLSSAPHIFASVTCWVAETLRAKGCRVLVYLDDFLLVHQDHSKLCLQAAEAVRHLENLGWIVNYQKSILTPTQDLEYLGIRWVTSTNTMALPGDKVSSLNMCLDQYSQMKQIKLRQLQSLLGQLNFANFVIPRGRLHCRHLQLFLHQFDKKRPRQTQPIPELVHREITWWRKNTEQSIPIHIQPASHFMASDASDQGWGAQIDGDLIAGTWSKQQKRWHSNKKELFAVIAALKRKANELRNTHVLIQSDNRTLISYIRKEGGTRSIALLDLTFQLLDLTDRFKITLSAFYLPGRYNIIADRLSRGKQPAEWHLLPQATAEVFQKWTAVVPNYVSIDCRDRSANYTDAFSRPWRYQLAWVFPPPNMIPRVLMHLNQAKGTYLIVAPEWPQAFWLQDLKSRCLDHPHEIQNLSECLIDMTTSLPPPQVQSLSLKVWKTGGGEKN
;
A
#
# COMPACT_ATOMS: atom_id res chain seq x y z
N MET A 1 21.09 41.89 -22.50
CA MET A 1 20.18 40.87 -23.08
C MET A 1 20.92 39.59 -23.51
N GLU A 2 22.14 39.67 -24.06
CA GLU A 2 22.85 38.52 -24.66
C GLU A 2 23.04 37.31 -23.74
N LYS A 3 23.33 37.52 -22.45
CA LYS A 3 23.52 36.42 -21.48
C LYS A 3 22.29 35.51 -21.35
N TYR A 4 21.09 36.02 -21.59
CA TYR A 4 19.81 35.32 -21.43
C TYR A 4 19.06 35.11 -22.76
N ALA A 5 19.68 35.45 -23.89
CA ALA A 5 19.11 35.21 -25.20
C ALA A 5 19.06 33.71 -25.53
N THR A 6 17.95 33.29 -26.13
CA THR A 6 17.79 31.95 -26.70
C THR A 6 18.67 31.85 -27.94
N GLN A 7 19.50 30.80 -27.99
CA GLN A 7 20.46 30.61 -29.07
C GLN A 7 19.74 30.19 -30.38
N PRO A 8 20.04 30.85 -31.50
CA PRO A 8 19.44 30.51 -32.78
C PRO A 8 19.99 29.18 -33.31
N SER A 9 19.11 28.40 -33.93
CA SER A 9 19.43 27.20 -34.71
C SER A 9 18.25 26.90 -35.62
N PRO A 10 18.41 26.16 -36.74
CA PRO A 10 17.29 25.82 -37.62
C PRO A 10 16.12 25.17 -36.87
N ALA A 11 16.42 24.24 -35.96
CA ALA A 11 15.42 23.59 -35.12
C ALA A 11 14.73 24.55 -34.14
N MET A 12 15.47 25.51 -33.57
CA MET A 12 14.88 26.52 -32.69
C MET A 12 13.99 27.49 -33.46
N THR A 13 14.42 27.94 -34.64
CA THR A 13 13.60 28.82 -35.50
C THR A 13 12.27 28.16 -35.84
N GLN A 14 12.29 26.89 -36.26
CA GLN A 14 11.05 26.13 -36.50
C GLN A 14 10.20 26.02 -35.23
N THR A 15 10.82 25.74 -34.08
CA THR A 15 10.10 25.65 -32.80
C THR A 15 9.43 26.97 -32.42
N ILE A 16 10.10 28.11 -32.60
CA ILE A 16 9.51 29.43 -32.34
C ILE A 16 8.33 29.68 -33.27
N GLN A 17 8.45 29.34 -34.55
CA GLN A 17 7.34 29.46 -35.51
C GLN A 17 6.15 28.57 -35.12
N ASP A 18 6.39 27.33 -34.71
CA ASP A 18 5.34 26.41 -34.28
C ASP A 18 4.63 26.93 -33.03
N LEU A 19 5.36 27.50 -32.08
CA LEU A 19 4.80 28.10 -30.86
C LEU A 19 3.98 29.37 -31.16
N LEU A 20 4.40 30.17 -32.15
CA LEU A 20 3.64 31.34 -32.61
C LEU A 20 2.34 30.93 -33.31
N ASN A 21 2.41 29.95 -34.22
CA ASN A 21 1.25 29.45 -34.96
C ASN A 21 0.19 28.85 -34.03
N GLN A 22 0.61 28.25 -32.92
CA GLN A 22 -0.26 27.68 -31.89
C GLN A 22 -0.68 28.69 -30.82
N ASP A 23 -0.29 29.96 -30.97
CA ASP A 23 -0.58 31.03 -30.03
C ASP A 23 -0.04 30.77 -28.60
N ILE A 24 0.95 29.90 -28.43
CA ILE A 24 1.60 29.58 -27.15
C ILE A 24 2.53 30.72 -26.71
N ILE A 25 3.13 31.41 -27.68
CA ILE A 25 3.88 32.64 -27.49
C ILE A 25 3.35 33.73 -28.41
N ARG A 26 3.52 34.99 -27.99
CA ARG A 26 3.19 36.17 -28.81
C ARG A 26 4.33 37.19 -28.80
N PRO A 27 4.55 37.94 -29.90
CA PRO A 27 5.46 39.07 -29.90
C PRO A 27 5.05 40.11 -28.85
N VAL A 28 6.03 40.71 -28.17
CA VAL A 28 5.79 41.75 -27.17
C VAL A 28 5.78 43.11 -27.87
N THR A 29 4.64 43.80 -27.83
CA THR A 29 4.49 45.15 -28.39
C THR A 29 4.96 46.23 -27.41
N GLU A 30 4.76 46.04 -26.11
CA GLU A 30 5.09 47.01 -25.06
C GLU A 30 6.36 46.63 -24.30
N ARG A 31 7.39 47.49 -24.39
CA ARG A 31 8.66 47.27 -23.68
C ARG A 31 8.56 47.73 -22.23
N THR A 32 8.16 46.81 -21.36
CA THR A 32 8.12 46.98 -19.90
C THR A 32 9.22 46.17 -19.20
N PRO A 33 9.63 46.55 -17.97
CA PRO A 33 10.51 45.73 -17.14
C PRO A 33 9.96 44.30 -17.03
N SER A 34 10.78 43.31 -17.34
CA SER A 34 10.33 41.93 -17.51
C SER A 34 11.39 40.91 -17.14
N PHE A 35 10.96 39.68 -16.86
CA PHE A 35 11.85 38.57 -16.58
C PHE A 35 12.11 37.80 -17.87
N ILE A 36 13.38 37.74 -18.29
CA ILE A 36 13.80 37.06 -19.52
C ILE A 36 14.46 35.74 -19.16
N SER A 37 13.95 34.65 -19.70
CA SER A 37 14.48 33.30 -19.51
C SER A 37 14.84 32.65 -20.86
N LYS A 38 15.67 31.61 -20.81
CA LYS A 38 16.14 30.91 -22.03
C LYS A 38 15.19 29.80 -22.42
N LEU A 39 14.94 29.65 -23.72
CA LEU A 39 14.36 28.44 -24.29
C LEU A 39 15.48 27.54 -24.81
N PHE A 40 15.42 26.25 -24.58
CA PHE A 40 16.35 25.29 -25.19
C PHE A 40 15.62 24.02 -25.60
N LEU A 41 16.18 23.29 -26.56
CA LEU A 41 15.58 22.07 -27.08
C LEU A 41 16.23 20.83 -26.47
N ARG A 42 15.39 19.85 -26.14
CA ARG A 42 15.83 18.51 -25.73
C ARG A 42 15.17 17.46 -26.61
N LYS A 43 15.97 16.50 -27.11
CA LYS A 43 15.44 15.35 -27.85
C LYS A 43 14.56 14.47 -26.94
N LYS A 44 13.36 14.13 -27.41
CA LYS A 44 12.53 13.06 -26.85
C LYS A 44 13.04 11.70 -27.31
N SER A 45 12.55 10.64 -26.67
CA SER A 45 12.83 9.24 -27.06
C SER A 45 12.40 8.94 -28.50
N ASN A 46 11.31 9.54 -28.97
CA ASN A 46 10.81 9.40 -30.34
C ASN A 46 11.55 10.31 -31.36
N GLY A 47 12.67 10.92 -30.99
CA GLY A 47 13.45 11.81 -31.86
C GLY A 47 12.95 13.25 -31.97
N THR A 48 11.69 13.54 -31.61
CA THR A 48 11.13 14.91 -31.68
C THR A 48 11.79 15.85 -30.66
N MET A 49 11.90 17.14 -30.98
CA MET A 49 12.43 18.14 -30.06
C MET A 49 11.34 18.64 -29.10
N ARG A 50 11.66 18.73 -27.80
CA ARG A 50 10.81 19.34 -26.78
C ARG A 50 11.40 20.70 -26.39
N PRO A 51 10.67 21.81 -26.56
CA PRO A 51 11.08 23.09 -26.00
C PRO A 51 11.01 23.02 -24.46
N ILE A 52 12.08 23.44 -23.80
CA ILE A 52 12.16 23.55 -22.34
C ILE A 52 12.45 24.99 -22.00
N PHE A 53 11.57 25.58 -21.18
CA PHE A 53 11.75 26.92 -20.68
C PHE A 53 12.57 26.89 -19.39
N ASP A 54 13.77 27.48 -19.39
CA ASP A 54 14.65 27.52 -18.23
C ASP A 54 14.18 28.55 -17.21
N LEU A 55 13.24 28.15 -16.35
CA LEU A 55 12.65 29.00 -15.32
C LEU A 55 13.32 28.84 -13.96
N ARG A 56 14.53 28.28 -13.88
CA ARG A 56 15.23 28.03 -12.59
C ARG A 56 15.40 29.29 -11.75
N GLU A 57 15.73 30.42 -12.36
CA GLU A 57 15.90 31.69 -11.65
C GLU A 57 14.56 32.30 -11.25
N LEU A 58 13.56 32.25 -12.14
CA LEU A 58 12.20 32.72 -11.81
C LEU A 58 11.59 31.92 -10.66
N ASN A 59 11.76 30.60 -10.67
CA ASN A 59 11.18 29.70 -9.68
C ASN A 59 11.65 29.98 -8.23
N LYS A 60 12.75 30.72 -8.03
CA LYS A 60 13.19 31.16 -6.69
C LYS A 60 12.23 32.18 -6.07
N PHE A 61 11.46 32.91 -6.89
CA PHE A 61 10.52 33.93 -6.47
C PHE A 61 9.06 33.44 -6.46
N VAL A 62 8.80 32.29 -7.10
CA VAL A 62 7.44 31.71 -7.20
C VAL A 62 7.10 30.97 -5.91
N LYS A 63 6.05 31.42 -5.23
CA LYS A 63 5.49 30.69 -4.08
C LYS A 63 4.71 29.48 -4.58
N THR A 64 5.11 28.28 -4.15
CA THR A 64 4.41 27.04 -4.47
C THR A 64 3.69 26.49 -3.26
N LYS A 65 2.53 25.86 -3.50
CA LYS A 65 1.81 25.10 -2.47
C LYS A 65 2.30 23.66 -2.49
N HIS A 66 2.51 23.09 -1.31
CA HIS A 66 2.75 21.66 -1.20
C HIS A 66 1.48 20.90 -1.56
N PHE A 67 1.58 19.93 -2.46
CA PHE A 67 0.48 19.07 -2.86
C PHE A 67 1.00 17.66 -3.15
N ARG A 68 0.10 16.67 -3.19
CA ARG A 68 0.43 15.29 -3.51
C ARG A 68 -0.29 14.87 -4.77
N LEU A 69 0.46 14.37 -5.74
CA LEU A 69 -0.11 13.69 -6.89
C LEU A 69 -0.52 12.27 -6.49
N ILE A 70 -1.52 11.76 -7.22
CA ILE A 70 -1.85 10.35 -7.19
C ILE A 70 -0.61 9.54 -7.59
N SER A 71 -0.40 8.40 -6.93
CA SER A 71 0.71 7.48 -7.23
C SER A 71 0.17 6.20 -7.84
N HIS A 72 0.99 5.46 -8.58
CA HIS A 72 0.65 4.11 -9.07
C HIS A 72 0.17 3.18 -7.94
N SER A 73 0.54 3.46 -6.68
CA SER A 73 0.11 2.70 -5.51
C SER A 73 -1.38 2.75 -5.20
N VAL A 74 -2.15 3.70 -5.74
CA VAL A 74 -3.62 3.73 -5.53
C VAL A 74 -4.38 2.97 -6.61
N VAL A 75 -3.74 2.64 -7.74
CA VAL A 75 -4.38 1.94 -8.86
C VAL A 75 -4.94 0.58 -8.42
N PRO A 76 -4.25 -0.23 -7.58
CA PRO A 76 -4.83 -1.49 -7.07
C PRO A 76 -6.10 -1.30 -6.23
N GLU A 77 -6.24 -0.19 -5.51
CA GLU A 77 -7.46 0.10 -4.71
C GLU A 77 -8.60 0.63 -5.60
N PHE A 78 -8.25 1.20 -6.76
CA PHE A 78 -9.20 1.76 -7.72
C PHE A 78 -9.75 0.70 -8.68
N LEU A 79 -8.92 -0.23 -9.14
CA LEU A 79 -9.32 -1.32 -10.04
C LEU A 79 -10.20 -2.33 -9.32
N GLN A 80 -11.02 -3.04 -10.08
CA GLN A 80 -11.83 -4.16 -9.64
C GLN A 80 -11.58 -5.36 -10.56
N PRO A 81 -11.74 -6.61 -10.08
CA PRO A 81 -11.60 -7.79 -10.93
C PRO A 81 -12.49 -7.71 -12.18
N GLY A 82 -11.91 -7.99 -13.35
CA GLY A 82 -12.63 -7.97 -14.62
C GLY A 82 -12.86 -6.58 -15.24
N ASP A 83 -12.41 -5.49 -14.61
CA ASP A 83 -12.51 -4.14 -15.20
C ASP A 83 -11.89 -4.09 -16.60
N TRP A 84 -12.66 -3.63 -17.58
CA TRP A 84 -12.10 -3.10 -18.81
C TRP A 84 -11.51 -1.73 -18.55
N MET A 85 -10.45 -1.39 -19.28
CA MET A 85 -9.70 -0.15 -19.09
C MET A 85 -9.54 0.59 -20.42
N ILE A 86 -9.61 1.92 -20.34
CA ILE A 86 -9.31 2.86 -21.41
C ILE A 86 -8.31 3.88 -20.88
N LYS A 87 -7.33 4.23 -21.71
CA LYS A 87 -6.37 5.30 -21.42
C LYS A 87 -6.61 6.47 -22.35
N LEU A 88 -6.81 7.67 -21.80
CA LEU A 88 -6.78 8.92 -22.57
C LEU A 88 -5.51 9.69 -22.24
N ASP A 89 -4.78 10.10 -23.27
CA ASP A 89 -3.62 10.99 -23.20
C ASP A 89 -4.02 12.33 -23.84
N ILE A 90 -3.64 13.44 -23.22
CA ILE A 90 -3.87 14.78 -23.78
C ILE A 90 -2.57 15.38 -24.33
N SER A 91 -2.65 15.94 -25.53
CA SER A 91 -1.52 16.59 -26.19
C SER A 91 -1.21 17.91 -25.51
N GLN A 92 0.06 18.23 -25.30
CA GLN A 92 0.47 19.58 -24.85
C GLN A 92 -0.10 20.05 -23.50
N ALA A 93 -0.64 19.15 -22.68
CA ALA A 93 -1.02 19.31 -21.26
C ALA A 93 -1.11 20.76 -20.74
N TYR A 94 0.02 21.32 -20.25
CA TYR A 94 0.06 22.64 -19.61
C TYR A 94 -0.35 23.79 -20.54
N PHE A 95 -0.14 23.70 -21.84
CA PHE A 95 -0.49 24.77 -22.78
C PHE A 95 -2.00 24.99 -22.92
N HIS A 96 -2.84 24.06 -22.47
CA HIS A 96 -4.29 24.28 -22.38
C HIS A 96 -4.70 25.26 -21.27
N VAL A 97 -3.80 25.59 -20.33
CA VAL A 97 -4.11 26.50 -19.23
C VAL A 97 -3.62 27.91 -19.59
N PRO A 98 -4.52 28.88 -19.79
CA PRO A 98 -4.12 30.25 -20.11
C PRO A 98 -3.37 30.90 -18.96
N MET A 99 -2.36 31.71 -19.30
CA MET A 99 -1.62 32.54 -18.37
C MET A 99 -2.30 33.90 -18.24
N ALA A 100 -2.52 34.33 -17.00
CA ALA A 100 -3.03 35.66 -16.68
C ALA A 100 -2.14 36.74 -17.33
N ARG A 101 -2.76 37.72 -18.00
CA ARG A 101 -2.04 38.76 -18.77
C ARG A 101 -0.99 39.49 -17.93
N SER A 102 -1.31 39.81 -16.68
CA SER A 102 -0.41 40.47 -15.73
C SER A 102 0.84 39.65 -15.37
N HIS A 103 0.81 38.32 -15.53
CA HIS A 103 1.94 37.45 -15.22
C HIS A 103 2.84 37.13 -16.43
N ARG A 104 2.39 37.43 -17.65
CA ARG A 104 3.15 37.12 -18.89
C ARG A 104 4.48 37.87 -18.96
N VAL A 105 4.57 39.03 -18.31
CA VAL A 105 5.81 39.81 -18.17
C VAL A 105 6.94 39.05 -17.46
N PHE A 106 6.62 38.02 -16.68
CA PHE A 106 7.60 37.17 -16.01
C PHE A 106 8.03 35.96 -16.85
N LEU A 107 7.38 35.73 -17.99
CA LEU A 107 7.53 34.56 -18.82
C LEU A 107 7.90 34.95 -20.25
N ARG A 108 8.95 35.77 -20.38
CA ARG A 108 9.43 36.25 -21.68
C ARG A 108 10.69 35.53 -22.14
N ILE A 109 10.80 35.34 -23.45
CA ILE A 109 12.01 34.86 -24.12
C ILE A 109 12.52 35.93 -25.07
N SER A 110 13.83 36.00 -25.23
CA SER A 110 14.46 36.78 -26.31
C SER A 110 15.02 35.84 -27.36
N PHE A 111 14.62 36.03 -28.62
CA PHE A 111 15.08 35.24 -29.77
C PHE A 111 15.31 36.18 -30.95
N GLN A 112 16.50 36.11 -31.56
CA GLN A 112 16.89 36.99 -32.69
C GLN A 112 16.62 38.49 -32.44
N ARG A 113 16.90 38.97 -31.21
CA ARG A 113 16.66 40.35 -30.74
C ARG A 113 15.19 40.77 -30.60
N GLU A 114 14.25 39.89 -30.91
CA GLU A 114 12.83 40.07 -30.63
C GLU A 114 12.44 39.48 -29.27
N LEU A 115 11.40 40.04 -28.66
CA LEU A 115 10.85 39.57 -27.39
C LEU A 115 9.50 38.90 -27.63
N TYR A 116 9.34 37.73 -27.01
CA TYR A 116 8.11 36.97 -27.03
C TYR A 116 7.67 36.66 -25.60
N GLU A 117 6.37 36.64 -25.35
CA GLU A 117 5.78 36.27 -24.06
C GLU A 117 4.90 35.03 -24.16
N MET A 118 4.95 34.18 -23.15
CA MET A 118 4.08 33.00 -23.05
C MET A 118 2.63 33.43 -22.80
N THR A 119 1.68 32.84 -23.52
CA THR A 119 0.24 33.07 -23.34
C THR A 119 -0.44 32.04 -22.43
N CYS A 120 0.21 30.88 -22.27
CA CYS A 120 -0.26 29.73 -21.51
C CYS A 120 0.81 29.24 -20.51
N LEU A 121 0.44 28.29 -19.66
CA LEU A 121 1.29 27.75 -18.60
C LEU A 121 2.51 27.00 -19.17
N PRO A 122 3.76 27.44 -18.91
CA PRO A 122 4.93 26.81 -19.50
C PRO A 122 5.43 25.60 -18.72
N PHE A 123 6.01 24.64 -19.43
CA PHE A 123 6.86 23.61 -18.83
C PHE A 123 8.08 24.24 -18.16
N GLY A 124 8.36 23.83 -16.93
CA GLY A 124 9.49 24.33 -16.14
C GLY A 124 9.10 25.29 -15.01
N LEU A 125 7.87 25.82 -15.01
CA LEU A 125 7.37 26.66 -13.93
C LEU A 125 7.03 25.80 -12.70
N SER A 126 7.54 26.18 -11.53
CA SER A 126 7.41 25.38 -10.30
C SER A 126 5.97 25.24 -9.80
N SER A 127 5.09 26.19 -10.10
CA SER A 127 3.66 26.15 -9.75
C SER A 127 2.80 25.38 -10.76
N ALA A 128 3.30 25.13 -11.97
CA ALA A 128 2.51 24.54 -13.05
C ALA A 128 1.91 23.15 -12.72
N PRO A 129 2.67 22.21 -12.11
CA PRO A 129 2.12 20.88 -11.78
C PRO A 129 0.92 20.95 -10.84
N HIS A 130 0.94 21.83 -9.83
CA HIS A 130 -0.16 22.00 -8.89
C HIS A 130 -1.41 22.57 -9.57
N ILE A 131 -1.23 23.63 -10.36
CA ILE A 131 -2.32 24.28 -11.09
C ILE A 131 -2.95 23.26 -12.05
N PHE A 132 -2.13 22.56 -12.83
CA PHE A 132 -2.64 21.60 -13.79
C PHE A 132 -3.34 20.41 -13.13
N ALA A 133 -2.77 19.86 -12.06
CA ALA A 133 -3.42 18.81 -11.28
C ALA A 133 -4.78 19.25 -10.73
N SER A 134 -4.92 20.52 -10.29
CA SER A 134 -6.20 21.05 -9.81
C SER A 134 -7.25 21.06 -10.93
N VAL A 135 -6.86 21.48 -12.13
CA VAL A 135 -7.77 21.50 -13.29
C VAL A 135 -8.13 20.08 -13.73
N THR A 136 -7.15 19.18 -13.85
CA THR A 136 -7.42 17.80 -14.29
C THR A 136 -8.22 17.00 -13.26
N CYS A 137 -8.03 17.27 -11.96
CA CYS A 137 -8.88 16.71 -10.91
C CYS A 137 -10.33 17.21 -11.02
N TRP A 138 -10.55 18.49 -11.26
CA TRP A 138 -11.88 19.03 -11.50
C TRP A 138 -12.56 18.36 -12.71
N VAL A 139 -11.84 18.19 -13.82
CA VAL A 139 -12.36 17.44 -14.99
C VAL A 139 -12.68 15.98 -14.64
N ALA A 140 -11.84 15.32 -13.85
CA ALA A 140 -12.15 13.97 -13.39
C ALA A 140 -13.38 13.93 -12.48
N GLU A 141 -13.60 14.94 -11.63
CA GLU A 141 -14.78 15.07 -10.78
C GLU A 141 -16.07 15.26 -11.60
N THR A 142 -16.06 16.06 -12.66
CA THR A 142 -17.22 16.21 -13.55
C THR A 142 -17.58 14.91 -14.27
N LEU A 143 -16.59 14.12 -14.67
CA LEU A 143 -16.81 12.78 -15.23
C LEU A 143 -17.35 11.80 -14.18
N ARG A 144 -16.82 11.82 -12.96
CA ARG A 144 -17.32 10.99 -11.85
C ARG A 144 -18.76 11.32 -11.48
N ALA A 145 -19.15 12.60 -11.52
CA ALA A 145 -20.52 13.03 -11.29
C ALA A 145 -21.52 12.43 -12.33
N LYS A 146 -21.03 12.05 -13.52
CA LYS A 146 -21.79 11.35 -14.56
C LYS A 146 -21.74 9.81 -14.41
N GLY A 147 -21.17 9.28 -13.32
CA GLY A 147 -21.05 7.85 -13.06
C GLY A 147 -19.85 7.17 -13.73
N CYS A 148 -18.88 7.93 -14.27
CA CYS A 148 -17.65 7.37 -14.83
C CYS A 148 -16.64 7.09 -13.70
N ARG A 149 -16.12 5.87 -13.62
CA ARG A 149 -14.96 5.58 -12.76
C ARG A 149 -13.70 6.02 -13.51
N VAL A 150 -13.10 7.13 -13.05
CA VAL A 150 -11.90 7.70 -13.66
C VAL A 150 -10.84 8.03 -12.62
N LEU A 151 -9.60 7.68 -12.91
CA LEU A 151 -8.39 8.09 -12.20
C LEU A 151 -7.58 9.00 -13.13
N VAL A 152 -7.01 10.08 -12.59
CA VAL A 152 -6.23 11.03 -13.37
C VAL A 152 -4.87 11.27 -12.73
N TYR A 153 -3.83 11.28 -13.55
CA TYR A 153 -2.49 11.68 -13.17
C TYR A 153 -1.98 12.71 -14.17
N LEU A 154 -2.07 13.99 -13.82
CA LEU A 154 -1.74 15.09 -14.73
C LEU A 154 -2.47 14.91 -16.08
N ASP A 155 -1.75 14.52 -17.12
CA ASP A 155 -2.21 14.33 -18.51
C ASP A 155 -2.72 12.92 -18.84
N ASP A 156 -2.46 11.93 -17.99
CA ASP A 156 -2.92 10.56 -18.18
C ASP A 156 -4.26 10.34 -17.46
N PHE A 157 -5.33 10.00 -18.20
CA PHE A 157 -6.62 9.58 -17.65
C PHE A 157 -6.81 8.08 -17.84
N LEU A 158 -7.23 7.40 -16.78
CA LEU A 158 -7.60 5.98 -16.78
C LEU A 158 -9.09 5.86 -16.47
N LEU A 159 -9.86 5.38 -17.44
CA LEU A 159 -11.29 5.09 -17.29
C LEU A 159 -11.48 3.59 -17.19
N VAL A 160 -12.35 3.14 -16.29
CA VAL A 160 -12.59 1.71 -16.07
C VAL A 160 -14.06 1.40 -15.86
N HIS A 161 -14.48 0.21 -16.31
CA HIS A 161 -15.82 -0.32 -16.05
C HIS A 161 -15.85 -1.83 -16.34
N GLN A 162 -16.68 -2.61 -15.63
CA GLN A 162 -16.80 -4.06 -15.85
C GLN A 162 -17.54 -4.41 -17.15
N ASP A 163 -18.48 -3.56 -17.57
CA ASP A 163 -19.16 -3.66 -18.87
C ASP A 163 -18.36 -2.92 -19.94
N HIS A 164 -17.92 -3.66 -20.97
CA HIS A 164 -17.18 -3.18 -22.12
C HIS A 164 -17.93 -2.10 -22.92
N SER A 165 -19.21 -2.33 -23.25
CA SER A 165 -20.01 -1.44 -24.08
C SER A 165 -20.28 -0.12 -23.35
N LYS A 166 -20.56 -0.19 -22.05
CA LYS A 166 -20.73 1.01 -21.23
C LYS A 166 -19.44 1.82 -21.12
N LEU A 167 -18.27 1.16 -21.04
CA LEU A 167 -16.99 1.85 -21.04
C LEU A 167 -16.74 2.60 -22.36
N CYS A 168 -17.06 2.02 -23.51
CA CYS A 168 -16.97 2.71 -24.81
C CYS A 168 -17.78 4.01 -24.81
N LEU A 169 -19.04 3.95 -24.34
CA LEU A 169 -19.91 5.13 -24.24
C LEU A 169 -19.35 6.18 -23.29
N GLN A 170 -18.85 5.76 -22.12
CA GLN A 170 -18.24 6.66 -21.14
C GLN A 170 -16.95 7.31 -21.67
N ALA A 171 -16.16 6.59 -22.47
CA ALA A 171 -14.96 7.13 -23.08
C ALA A 171 -15.27 8.13 -24.19
N ALA A 172 -16.25 7.84 -25.05
CA ALA A 172 -16.73 8.81 -26.05
C ALA A 172 -17.24 10.09 -25.38
N GLU A 173 -17.97 9.95 -24.27
CA GLU A 173 -18.42 11.08 -23.46
C GLU A 173 -17.26 11.86 -22.85
N ALA A 174 -16.24 11.17 -22.35
CA ALA A 174 -15.06 11.81 -21.77
C ALA A 174 -14.25 12.57 -22.82
N VAL A 175 -14.03 11.99 -24.01
CA VAL A 175 -13.37 12.67 -25.13
C VAL A 175 -14.15 13.92 -25.53
N ARG A 176 -15.46 13.80 -25.73
CA ARG A 176 -16.33 14.94 -26.05
C ARG A 176 -16.28 16.02 -24.97
N HIS A 177 -16.26 15.63 -23.70
CA HIS A 177 -16.16 16.58 -22.59
C HIS A 177 -14.82 17.34 -22.60
N LEU A 178 -13.70 16.64 -22.84
CA LEU A 178 -12.38 17.23 -22.94
C LEU A 178 -12.29 18.20 -24.14
N GLU A 179 -12.78 17.80 -25.31
CA GLU A 179 -12.78 18.63 -26.52
C GLU A 179 -13.65 19.87 -26.37
N ASN A 180 -14.82 19.75 -25.71
CA ASN A 180 -15.68 20.90 -25.38
C ASN A 180 -15.01 21.90 -24.43
N LEU A 181 -14.06 21.44 -23.60
CA LEU A 181 -13.23 22.31 -22.76
C LEU A 181 -12.05 22.93 -23.54
N GLY A 182 -11.91 22.64 -24.83
CA GLY A 182 -10.82 23.09 -25.68
C GLY A 182 -9.54 22.28 -25.53
N TRP A 183 -9.60 21.07 -24.95
CA TRP A 183 -8.44 20.20 -24.81
C TRP A 183 -8.27 19.29 -26.02
N ILE A 184 -7.00 19.04 -26.38
CA ILE A 184 -6.63 18.24 -27.54
C ILE A 184 -6.28 16.83 -27.07
N VAL A 185 -7.14 15.87 -27.39
CA VAL A 185 -6.87 14.44 -27.12
C VAL A 185 -5.81 13.92 -28.08
N ASN A 186 -4.85 13.17 -27.53
CA ASN A 186 -3.82 12.50 -28.30
C ASN A 186 -4.27 11.09 -28.68
N TYR A 187 -4.97 10.98 -29.80
CA TYR A 187 -5.52 9.70 -30.28
C TYR A 187 -4.46 8.62 -30.52
N GLN A 188 -3.23 8.99 -30.89
CA GLN A 188 -2.16 8.02 -31.14
C GLN A 188 -1.60 7.38 -29.87
N LYS A 189 -1.62 8.11 -28.75
CA LYS A 189 -1.16 7.59 -27.45
C LYS A 189 -2.29 7.10 -26.56
N SER A 190 -3.52 7.48 -26.88
CA SER A 190 -4.71 7.00 -26.19
C SER A 190 -5.03 5.58 -26.64
N ILE A 191 -5.62 4.81 -25.74
CA ILE A 191 -6.13 3.47 -25.98
C ILE A 191 -7.65 3.55 -25.76
N LEU A 192 -8.38 3.78 -26.85
CA LEU A 192 -9.83 4.02 -26.85
C LEU A 192 -10.67 2.75 -26.99
N THR A 193 -10.07 1.66 -27.45
CA THR A 193 -10.70 0.35 -27.41
C THR A 193 -10.51 -0.21 -26.01
N PRO A 194 -11.59 -0.58 -25.29
CA PRO A 194 -11.46 -1.20 -23.99
C PRO A 194 -10.55 -2.42 -24.03
N THR A 195 -9.62 -2.51 -23.08
CA THR A 195 -8.70 -3.64 -22.93
C THR A 195 -8.58 -4.02 -21.46
N GLN A 196 -8.30 -5.29 -21.19
CA GLN A 196 -7.97 -5.78 -19.84
C GLN A 196 -6.45 -5.88 -19.62
N ASP A 197 -5.64 -5.49 -20.60
CA ASP A 197 -4.17 -5.41 -20.53
C ASP A 197 -3.75 -4.00 -20.97
N LEU A 198 -3.33 -3.19 -19.99
CA LEU A 198 -3.09 -1.76 -20.20
C LEU A 198 -1.86 -1.29 -19.42
N GLU A 199 -1.02 -0.49 -20.06
CA GLU A 199 0.05 0.24 -19.37
C GLU A 199 -0.42 1.60 -18.86
N TYR A 200 -0.30 1.82 -17.55
CA TYR A 200 -0.66 3.06 -16.89
C TYR A 200 0.33 3.40 -15.78
N LEU A 201 0.80 4.66 -15.73
CA LEU A 201 1.87 5.12 -14.82
C LEU A 201 3.14 4.27 -14.88
N GLY A 202 3.40 3.67 -16.05
CA GLY A 202 4.59 2.89 -16.32
C GLY A 202 4.61 1.51 -15.66
N ILE A 203 3.46 0.99 -15.26
CA ILE A 203 3.20 -0.38 -14.84
C ILE A 203 2.21 -0.99 -15.83
N ARG A 204 2.37 -2.28 -16.16
CA ARG A 204 1.40 -3.04 -16.94
C ARG A 204 0.38 -3.66 -15.99
N TRP A 205 -0.89 -3.39 -16.24
CA TRP A 205 -2.03 -3.85 -15.45
C TRP A 205 -2.83 -4.84 -16.28
N VAL A 206 -3.02 -6.06 -15.77
CA VAL A 206 -3.80 -7.11 -16.43
C VAL A 206 -4.95 -7.53 -15.52
N THR A 207 -6.15 -6.99 -15.76
CA THR A 207 -7.32 -7.19 -14.90
C THR A 207 -8.00 -8.54 -15.10
N SER A 208 -7.82 -9.18 -16.27
CA SER A 208 -8.35 -10.52 -16.57
C SER A 208 -7.72 -11.62 -15.71
N THR A 209 -6.40 -11.54 -15.51
CA THR A 209 -5.62 -12.47 -14.68
C THR A 209 -5.31 -11.92 -13.29
N ASN A 210 -5.81 -10.72 -12.96
CA ASN A 210 -5.53 -10.01 -11.72
C ASN A 210 -4.02 -9.82 -11.46
N THR A 211 -3.22 -9.48 -12.46
CA THR A 211 -1.75 -9.36 -12.34
C THR A 211 -1.23 -7.99 -12.74
N MET A 212 -0.16 -7.53 -12.09
CA MET A 212 0.61 -6.36 -12.49
C MET A 212 2.11 -6.69 -12.61
N ALA A 213 2.78 -6.04 -13.56
CA ALA A 213 4.19 -6.28 -13.88
C ALA A 213 4.85 -5.03 -14.46
N LEU A 214 6.18 -5.08 -14.63
CA LEU A 214 6.88 -4.07 -15.43
C LEU A 214 6.56 -4.26 -16.93
N PRO A 215 6.36 -3.17 -17.69
CA PRO A 215 6.41 -3.17 -19.14
C PRO A 215 7.69 -3.82 -19.70
N GLY A 216 7.57 -4.50 -20.84
CA GLY A 216 8.70 -5.26 -21.43
C GLY A 216 9.91 -4.40 -21.79
N ASP A 217 9.67 -3.19 -22.32
CA ASP A 217 10.71 -2.21 -22.64
C ASP A 217 11.50 -1.75 -21.39
N LYS A 218 10.80 -1.58 -20.27
CA LYS A 218 11.40 -1.25 -18.97
C LYS A 218 12.19 -2.41 -18.40
N VAL A 219 11.68 -3.64 -18.53
CA VAL A 219 12.42 -4.85 -18.15
C VAL A 219 13.73 -4.95 -18.93
N SER A 220 13.69 -4.81 -20.26
CA SER A 220 14.89 -4.83 -21.11
C SER A 220 15.88 -3.73 -20.71
N SER A 221 15.40 -2.50 -20.52
CA SER A 221 16.23 -1.37 -20.11
C SER A 221 16.88 -1.58 -18.74
N LEU A 222 16.14 -2.13 -17.78
CA LEU A 222 16.63 -2.44 -16.44
C LEU A 222 17.65 -3.60 -16.48
N ASN A 223 17.39 -4.64 -17.27
CA ASN A 223 18.30 -5.77 -17.43
C ASN A 223 19.64 -5.32 -18.04
N MET A 224 19.62 -4.51 -19.10
CA MET A 224 20.84 -3.92 -19.68
C MET A 224 21.63 -3.10 -18.63
N CYS A 225 20.91 -2.31 -17.83
CA CYS A 225 21.49 -1.51 -16.77
C CYS A 225 22.15 -2.42 -15.69
N LEU A 226 21.46 -3.47 -15.25
CA LEU A 226 21.97 -4.43 -14.27
C LEU A 226 23.18 -5.21 -14.79
N ASP A 227 23.16 -5.65 -16.04
CA ASP A 227 24.27 -6.35 -16.70
C ASP A 227 25.50 -5.44 -16.81
N GLN A 228 25.31 -4.13 -17.04
CA GLN A 228 26.39 -3.16 -17.01
C GLN A 228 26.99 -3.03 -15.60
N TYR A 229 26.15 -2.92 -14.57
CA TYR A 229 26.61 -2.78 -13.18
C TYR A 229 27.25 -4.04 -12.61
N SER A 230 26.83 -5.24 -13.05
CA SER A 230 27.40 -6.50 -12.57
C SER A 230 28.88 -6.66 -12.96
N GLN A 231 29.30 -6.05 -14.08
CA GLN A 231 30.69 -6.10 -14.56
C GLN A 231 31.58 -5.00 -13.95
N MET A 232 31.01 -4.02 -13.25
CA MET A 232 31.79 -2.93 -12.66
C MET A 232 32.48 -3.38 -11.37
N LYS A 233 33.77 -3.07 -11.23
CA LYS A 233 34.50 -3.25 -9.96
C LYS A 233 34.37 -2.05 -9.01
N GLN A 234 34.10 -0.87 -9.58
CA GLN A 234 33.99 0.38 -8.84
C GLN A 234 32.81 1.20 -9.36
N ILE A 235 32.16 1.94 -8.45
CA ILE A 235 30.98 2.75 -8.78
C ILE A 235 31.05 4.15 -8.16
N LYS A 236 30.50 5.15 -8.85
CA LYS A 236 30.32 6.52 -8.35
C LYS A 236 28.99 6.67 -7.61
N LEU A 237 28.93 7.62 -6.68
CA LEU A 237 27.71 7.93 -5.91
C LEU A 237 26.47 8.13 -6.80
N ARG A 238 26.57 8.93 -7.86
CA ARG A 238 25.43 9.21 -8.77
C ARG A 238 24.95 7.98 -9.53
N GLN A 239 25.86 7.06 -9.87
CA GLN A 239 25.51 5.82 -10.56
C GLN A 239 24.71 4.90 -9.64
N LEU A 240 25.17 4.72 -8.39
CA LEU A 240 24.44 3.94 -7.39
C LEU A 240 23.07 4.56 -7.05
N GLN A 241 22.99 5.88 -6.93
CA GLN A 241 21.71 6.59 -6.74
C GLN A 241 20.75 6.39 -7.92
N SER A 242 21.27 6.44 -9.15
CA SER A 242 20.47 6.19 -10.37
C SER A 242 19.93 4.76 -10.39
N LEU A 243 20.78 3.77 -10.10
CA LEU A 243 20.38 2.36 -10.01
C LEU A 243 19.30 2.17 -8.95
N LEU A 244 19.55 2.63 -7.71
CA LEU A 244 18.57 2.57 -6.63
C LEU A 244 17.25 3.27 -6.97
N GLY A 245 17.27 4.36 -7.73
CA GLY A 245 16.07 5.04 -8.23
C GLY A 245 15.23 4.14 -9.14
N GLN A 246 15.86 3.43 -10.08
CA GLN A 246 15.19 2.49 -10.97
C GLN A 246 14.65 1.27 -10.20
N LEU A 247 15.46 0.70 -9.30
CA LEU A 247 15.06 -0.43 -8.46
C LEU A 247 13.92 -0.07 -7.51
N ASN A 248 13.91 1.15 -6.95
CA ASN A 248 12.82 1.63 -6.12
C ASN A 248 11.47 1.72 -6.85
N PHE A 249 11.48 2.04 -8.14
CA PHE A 249 10.28 1.97 -8.96
C PHE A 249 9.87 0.50 -9.20
N ALA A 250 10.84 -0.35 -9.57
CA ALA A 250 10.63 -1.76 -9.84
C ALA A 250 10.12 -2.56 -8.61
N ASN A 251 10.52 -2.16 -7.39
CA ASN A 251 10.06 -2.70 -6.10
C ASN A 251 8.54 -2.70 -5.93
N PHE A 252 7.80 -1.88 -6.68
CA PHE A 252 6.36 -1.85 -6.59
C PHE A 252 5.71 -3.13 -7.14
N VAL A 253 6.33 -3.78 -8.13
CA VAL A 253 5.80 -4.98 -8.79
C VAL A 253 6.68 -6.22 -8.63
N ILE A 254 7.90 -6.07 -8.11
CA ILE A 254 8.82 -7.19 -7.88
C ILE A 254 8.82 -7.56 -6.39
N PRO A 255 8.25 -8.73 -6.01
CA PRO A 255 8.29 -9.28 -4.66
C PRO A 255 9.70 -9.24 -4.10
N ARG A 256 9.87 -8.92 -2.81
CA ARG A 256 11.18 -8.88 -2.14
C ARG A 256 12.15 -7.84 -2.69
N GLY A 257 11.79 -7.04 -3.69
CA GLY A 257 12.68 -6.03 -4.24
C GLY A 257 13.22 -5.08 -3.15
N ARG A 258 12.39 -4.71 -2.16
CA ARG A 258 12.83 -3.82 -1.07
C ARG A 258 13.87 -4.49 -0.18
N LEU A 259 13.75 -5.79 0.09
CA LEU A 259 14.75 -6.58 0.80
C LEU A 259 16.08 -6.52 0.04
N HIS A 260 16.03 -6.77 -1.27
CA HIS A 260 17.18 -6.78 -2.16
C HIS A 260 17.68 -5.38 -2.55
N CYS A 261 17.14 -4.31 -1.96
CA CYS A 261 17.69 -2.97 -2.01
C CYS A 261 18.51 -2.61 -0.75
N ARG A 262 18.46 -3.41 0.33
CA ARG A 262 19.01 -3.02 1.63
C ARG A 262 20.53 -2.94 1.64
N HIS A 263 21.22 -3.91 1.04
CA HIS A 263 22.68 -3.85 0.93
C HIS A 263 23.16 -2.73 0.01
N LEU A 264 22.44 -2.44 -1.08
CA LEU A 264 22.71 -1.28 -1.95
C LEU A 264 22.56 0.04 -1.18
N GLN A 265 21.54 0.17 -0.33
CA GLN A 265 21.33 1.37 0.51
C GLN A 265 22.37 1.51 1.62
N LEU A 266 22.75 0.40 2.26
CA LEU A 266 23.84 0.38 3.24
C LEU A 266 25.15 0.81 2.61
N PHE A 267 25.46 0.31 1.41
CA PHE A 267 26.63 0.72 0.66
C PHE A 267 26.57 2.20 0.26
N LEU A 268 25.40 2.69 -0.16
CA LEU A 268 25.18 4.11 -0.46
C LEU A 268 25.55 5.02 0.73
N HIS A 269 25.26 4.60 1.96
CA HIS A 269 25.57 5.37 3.17
C HIS A 269 27.08 5.47 3.46
N GLN A 270 27.92 4.66 2.83
CA GLN A 270 29.38 4.69 2.99
C GLN A 270 30.05 5.75 2.10
N PHE A 271 29.32 6.35 1.17
CA PHE A 271 29.84 7.40 0.29
C PHE A 271 29.90 8.77 0.98
N ASP A 272 31.00 9.49 0.79
CA ASP A 272 31.12 10.89 1.19
C ASP A 272 30.38 11.81 0.20
N LYS A 273 29.31 12.45 0.67
CA LYS A 273 28.51 13.40 -0.11
C LYS A 273 29.30 14.63 -0.56
N LYS A 274 30.39 14.98 0.13
CA LYS A 274 31.28 16.09 -0.26
C LYS A 274 32.18 15.73 -1.46
N ARG A 275 32.35 14.44 -1.76
CA ARG A 275 33.19 13.93 -2.85
C ARG A 275 32.39 13.04 -3.82
N PRO A 276 31.35 13.57 -4.49
CA PRO A 276 30.42 12.76 -5.28
C PRO A 276 31.02 12.10 -6.53
N ARG A 277 32.24 12.52 -6.93
CA ARG A 277 32.98 11.95 -8.07
C ARG A 277 33.90 10.79 -7.67
N GLN A 278 34.16 10.61 -6.37
CA GLN A 278 34.98 9.51 -5.87
C GLN A 278 34.26 8.18 -6.12
N THR A 279 35.02 7.20 -6.60
CA THR A 279 34.56 5.83 -6.77
C THR A 279 34.81 5.02 -5.51
N GLN A 280 33.97 4.02 -5.26
CA GLN A 280 34.21 3.01 -4.23
C GLN A 280 34.12 1.60 -4.83
N PRO A 281 34.91 0.63 -4.33
CA PRO A 281 34.81 -0.77 -4.75
C PRO A 281 33.43 -1.33 -4.38
N ILE A 282 32.83 -2.09 -5.29
CA ILE A 282 31.51 -2.68 -5.07
C ILE A 282 31.67 -3.92 -4.15
N PRO A 283 30.98 -3.98 -2.99
CA PRO A 283 31.02 -5.15 -2.12
C PRO A 283 30.35 -6.37 -2.74
N GLU A 284 30.80 -7.57 -2.39
CA GLU A 284 30.21 -8.85 -2.84
C GLU A 284 28.71 -8.95 -2.56
N LEU A 285 28.26 -8.47 -1.40
CA LEU A 285 26.83 -8.44 -1.07
C LEU A 285 26.02 -7.61 -2.07
N VAL A 286 26.58 -6.50 -2.59
CA VAL A 286 25.91 -5.67 -3.60
C VAL A 286 25.88 -6.37 -4.95
N HIS A 287 26.93 -7.10 -5.33
CA HIS A 287 26.91 -7.94 -6.53
C HIS A 287 25.82 -9.00 -6.45
N ARG A 288 25.66 -9.67 -5.29
CA ARG A 288 24.58 -10.64 -5.07
C ARG A 288 23.20 -10.03 -5.23
N GLU A 289 22.97 -8.80 -4.73
CA GLU A 289 21.71 -8.10 -4.96
C GLU A 289 21.47 -7.80 -6.42
N ILE A 290 22.47 -7.30 -7.15
CA ILE A 290 22.37 -7.02 -8.59
C ILE A 290 22.02 -8.31 -9.36
N THR A 291 22.69 -9.42 -9.04
CA THR A 291 22.40 -10.73 -9.63
C THR A 291 20.99 -11.22 -9.29
N TRP A 292 20.53 -11.02 -8.05
CA TRP A 292 19.16 -11.35 -7.67
C TRP A 292 18.16 -10.52 -8.49
N TRP A 293 18.36 -9.21 -8.57
CA TRP A 293 17.51 -8.33 -9.38
C TRP A 293 17.42 -8.78 -10.81
N ARG A 294 18.56 -9.09 -11.42
CA ARG A 294 18.65 -9.53 -12.82
C ARG A 294 17.84 -10.78 -13.13
N LYS A 295 17.67 -11.66 -12.15
CA LYS A 295 16.88 -12.91 -12.27
C LYS A 295 15.38 -12.72 -12.04
N ASN A 296 14.97 -11.62 -11.43
CA ASN A 296 13.60 -11.42 -10.94
C ASN A 296 12.88 -10.21 -11.59
N THR A 297 13.48 -9.57 -12.59
CA THR A 297 12.88 -8.39 -13.27
C THR A 297 11.59 -8.69 -14.03
N GLU A 298 11.39 -9.93 -14.45
CA GLU A 298 10.24 -10.40 -15.24
C GLU A 298 9.07 -10.91 -14.39
N GLN A 299 9.16 -10.80 -13.06
CA GLN A 299 8.08 -11.25 -12.19
C GLN A 299 6.81 -10.40 -12.33
N SER A 300 5.68 -11.04 -12.04
CA SER A 300 4.38 -10.39 -11.88
C SER A 300 3.79 -10.72 -10.51
N ILE A 301 2.96 -9.81 -10.01
CA ILE A 301 2.27 -9.98 -8.73
C ILE A 301 0.78 -9.73 -8.88
N PRO A 302 -0.05 -10.27 -7.99
CA PRO A 302 -1.47 -9.97 -8.04
C PRO A 302 -1.74 -8.48 -7.82
N ILE A 303 -2.71 -7.91 -8.56
CA ILE A 303 -3.20 -6.54 -8.32
C ILE A 303 -3.85 -6.50 -6.94
N HIS A 304 -4.79 -7.42 -6.70
CA HIS A 304 -5.47 -7.57 -5.43
C HIS A 304 -4.87 -8.73 -4.64
N ILE A 305 -4.32 -8.44 -3.47
CA ILE A 305 -3.85 -9.46 -2.53
C ILE A 305 -5.08 -10.15 -1.92
N GLN A 306 -5.04 -11.48 -1.81
CA GLN A 306 -6.12 -12.22 -1.16
C GLN A 306 -6.32 -11.73 0.29
N PRO A 307 -7.56 -11.71 0.81
CA PRO A 307 -7.80 -11.43 2.23
C PRO A 307 -6.99 -12.37 3.14
N ALA A 308 -6.64 -11.91 4.34
CA ALA A 308 -5.98 -12.76 5.32
C ALA A 308 -6.91 -13.92 5.71
N SER A 309 -6.41 -15.15 5.60
CA SER A 309 -7.13 -16.35 5.99
C SER A 309 -6.71 -16.87 7.36
N HIS A 310 -5.55 -16.44 7.85
CA HIS A 310 -5.01 -16.80 9.15
C HIS A 310 -4.57 -15.55 9.92
N PHE A 311 -4.72 -15.62 11.24
CA PHE A 311 -4.40 -14.52 12.14
C PHE A 311 -3.42 -14.96 13.19
N MET A 312 -2.33 -14.22 13.27
CA MET A 312 -1.23 -14.52 14.17
C MET A 312 -0.98 -13.35 15.11
N ALA A 313 -1.00 -13.59 16.41
CA ALA A 313 -0.47 -12.66 17.41
C ALA A 313 0.84 -13.22 17.96
N SER A 314 1.84 -12.38 18.20
CA SER A 314 3.12 -12.80 18.81
C SER A 314 3.63 -11.79 19.81
N ASP A 315 4.44 -12.28 20.75
CA ASP A 315 5.11 -11.49 21.76
C ASP A 315 6.42 -12.17 22.22
N ALA A 316 7.37 -11.38 22.70
CA ALA A 316 8.62 -11.87 23.27
C ALA A 316 8.94 -11.23 24.62
N SER A 317 9.20 -12.07 25.64
CA SER A 317 9.67 -11.63 26.96
C SER A 317 11.12 -12.05 27.21
N ASP A 318 11.63 -11.79 28.41
CA ASP A 318 12.94 -12.31 28.84
C ASP A 318 12.95 -13.81 29.11
N GLN A 319 11.78 -14.43 29.34
CA GLN A 319 11.66 -15.86 29.63
C GLN A 319 11.59 -16.70 28.35
N GLY A 320 10.79 -16.26 27.39
CA GLY A 320 10.53 -16.98 26.15
C GLY A 320 9.79 -16.13 25.13
N TRP A 321 9.25 -16.80 24.12
CA TRP A 321 8.34 -16.22 23.13
C TRP A 321 7.02 -16.97 23.14
N GLY A 322 5.96 -16.23 22.82
CA GLY A 322 4.60 -16.72 22.71
C GLY A 322 3.98 -16.27 21.40
N ALA A 323 3.20 -17.14 20.80
CA ALA A 323 2.42 -16.83 19.62
C ALA A 323 1.11 -17.60 19.63
N GLN A 324 0.11 -17.04 18.97
CA GLN A 324 -1.18 -17.65 18.76
C GLN A 324 -1.52 -17.55 17.29
N ILE A 325 -1.93 -18.66 16.66
CA ILE A 325 -2.33 -18.72 15.25
C ILE A 325 -3.72 -19.37 15.18
N ASP A 326 -4.75 -18.61 14.82
CA ASP A 326 -6.17 -19.07 14.72
C ASP A 326 -6.72 -19.83 15.93
N GLY A 327 -6.15 -19.54 17.11
CA GLY A 327 -6.51 -20.17 18.38
C GLY A 327 -5.46 -21.15 18.89
N ASP A 328 -4.60 -21.68 18.01
CA ASP A 328 -3.51 -22.57 18.39
C ASP A 328 -2.41 -21.80 19.13
N LEU A 329 -2.08 -22.29 20.33
CA LEU A 329 -1.15 -21.65 21.24
C LEU A 329 0.25 -22.26 21.06
N ILE A 330 1.22 -21.41 20.83
CA ILE A 330 2.59 -21.81 20.51
C ILE A 330 3.54 -21.03 21.41
N ALA A 331 4.37 -21.73 22.17
CA ALA A 331 5.37 -21.09 23.02
C ALA A 331 6.74 -21.77 22.90
N GLY A 332 7.80 -21.03 23.19
CA GLY A 332 9.15 -21.57 23.24
C GLY A 332 10.06 -20.77 24.16
N THR A 333 11.11 -21.43 24.64
CA THR A 333 12.12 -20.81 25.52
C THR A 333 13.32 -20.33 24.72
N TRP A 334 14.06 -19.38 25.30
CA TRP A 334 15.27 -18.85 24.70
C TRP A 334 16.49 -19.75 24.94
N SER A 335 17.29 -19.97 23.90
CA SER A 335 18.64 -20.50 24.04
C SER A 335 19.56 -19.53 24.81
N LYS A 336 20.69 -20.02 25.32
CA LYS A 336 21.67 -19.19 26.06
C LYS A 336 22.12 -17.95 25.25
N GLN A 337 22.28 -18.09 23.94
CA GLN A 337 22.66 -16.99 23.05
C GLN A 337 21.49 -16.02 22.80
N GLN A 338 20.26 -16.54 22.66
CA GLN A 338 19.07 -15.75 22.38
C GLN A 338 18.64 -14.88 23.56
N LYS A 339 18.89 -15.33 24.80
CA LYS A 339 18.61 -14.52 26.00
C LYS A 339 19.29 -13.15 25.97
N ARG A 340 20.48 -13.06 25.34
CA ARG A 340 21.27 -11.82 25.18
C ARG A 340 20.80 -10.93 24.03
N TRP A 341 19.83 -11.36 23.23
CA TRP A 341 19.32 -10.54 22.14
C TRP A 341 18.51 -9.35 22.68
N HIS A 342 18.61 -8.22 22.00
CA HIS A 342 17.74 -7.09 22.25
C HIS A 342 16.28 -7.42 21.89
N SER A 343 15.33 -6.75 22.55
CA SER A 343 13.89 -7.02 22.43
C SER A 343 13.40 -7.11 20.97
N ASN A 344 13.68 -6.12 20.10
CA ASN A 344 13.24 -6.16 18.69
C ASN A 344 13.68 -7.42 17.92
N LYS A 345 14.85 -7.98 18.26
CA LYS A 345 15.34 -9.21 17.64
C LYS A 345 14.62 -10.44 18.18
N LYS A 346 14.28 -10.46 19.48
CA LYS A 346 13.46 -11.51 20.08
C LYS A 346 12.05 -11.51 19.49
N GLU A 347 11.44 -10.33 19.32
CA GLU A 347 10.13 -10.16 18.69
C GLU A 347 10.08 -10.73 17.27
N LEU A 348 11.04 -10.32 16.41
CA LEU A 348 11.05 -10.78 15.03
C LEU A 348 11.32 -12.27 14.93
N PHE A 349 12.13 -12.82 15.83
CA PHE A 349 12.37 -14.25 15.92
C PHE A 349 11.13 -15.02 16.41
N ALA A 350 10.35 -14.48 17.36
CA ALA A 350 9.10 -15.10 17.82
C ALA A 350 8.17 -15.38 16.64
N VAL A 351 8.06 -14.43 15.70
CA VAL A 351 7.29 -14.61 14.47
C VAL A 351 7.83 -15.75 13.61
N ILE A 352 9.14 -15.75 13.35
CA ILE A 352 9.80 -16.80 12.55
C ILE A 352 9.58 -18.18 13.19
N ALA A 353 9.74 -18.28 14.50
CA ALA A 353 9.64 -19.53 15.23
C ALA A 353 8.21 -20.10 15.20
N ALA A 354 7.19 -19.27 15.36
CA ALA A 354 5.81 -19.71 15.29
C ALA A 354 5.41 -20.10 13.85
N LEU A 355 5.75 -19.28 12.85
CA LEU A 355 5.48 -19.61 11.44
C LEU A 355 6.19 -20.89 11.02
N LYS A 356 7.44 -21.10 11.46
CA LYS A 356 8.18 -22.33 11.14
C LYS A 356 7.51 -23.59 11.67
N ARG A 357 6.85 -23.52 12.84
CA ARG A 357 6.12 -24.67 13.42
C ARG A 357 4.84 -25.01 12.63
N LYS A 358 4.17 -24.00 12.09
CA LYS A 358 2.91 -24.15 11.34
C LYS A 358 3.07 -24.03 9.82
N ALA A 359 4.30 -24.01 9.31
CA ALA A 359 4.60 -23.65 7.92
C ALA A 359 3.89 -24.52 6.88
N ASN A 360 3.74 -25.83 7.16
CA ASN A 360 3.02 -26.75 6.28
C ASN A 360 1.51 -26.47 6.25
N GLU A 361 0.91 -26.16 7.40
CA GLU A 361 -0.52 -25.84 7.53
C GLU A 361 -0.85 -24.49 6.88
N LEU A 362 0.08 -23.53 6.97
CA LEU A 362 -0.07 -22.18 6.42
C LEU A 362 0.32 -22.08 4.93
N ARG A 363 0.66 -23.19 4.27
CA ARG A 363 1.14 -23.18 2.88
C ARG A 363 0.10 -22.61 1.92
N ASN A 364 0.52 -21.71 1.02
CA ASN A 364 -0.33 -21.02 0.04
C ASN A 364 -1.44 -20.14 0.68
N THR A 365 -1.23 -19.67 1.90
CA THR A 365 -2.23 -18.86 2.61
C THR A 365 -1.73 -17.44 2.87
N HIS A 366 -2.63 -16.57 3.34
CA HIS A 366 -2.28 -15.22 3.80
C HIS A 366 -2.42 -15.12 5.31
N VAL A 367 -1.32 -14.82 5.99
CA VAL A 367 -1.24 -14.63 7.43
C VAL A 367 -1.14 -13.13 7.76
N LEU A 368 -2.09 -12.64 8.56
CA LEU A 368 -2.02 -11.32 9.18
C LEU A 368 -1.32 -11.42 10.53
N ILE A 369 -0.13 -10.82 10.64
CA ILE A 369 0.65 -10.76 11.88
C ILE A 369 0.27 -9.53 12.68
N GLN A 370 0.02 -9.72 13.97
CA GLN A 370 -0.25 -8.69 14.96
C GLN A 370 0.82 -8.71 16.05
N SER A 371 1.33 -7.53 16.37
CA SER A 371 2.32 -7.34 17.44
C SER A 371 2.26 -5.91 17.94
N ASP A 372 2.60 -5.72 19.21
CA ASP A 372 2.79 -4.41 19.83
C ASP A 372 4.17 -3.82 19.56
N ASN A 373 5.04 -4.53 18.83
CA ASN A 373 6.34 -4.03 18.43
C ASN A 373 6.29 -3.33 17.07
N ARG A 374 6.32 -1.99 17.07
CA ARG A 374 6.33 -1.19 15.83
C ARG A 374 7.54 -1.45 14.92
N THR A 375 8.68 -1.83 15.48
CA THR A 375 9.89 -2.14 14.71
C THR A 375 9.65 -3.39 13.87
N LEU A 376 9.10 -4.44 14.48
CA LEU A 376 8.72 -5.68 13.80
C LEU A 376 7.75 -5.40 12.65
N ILE A 377 6.67 -4.66 12.92
CA ILE A 377 5.67 -4.29 11.89
C ILE A 377 6.34 -3.52 10.75
N SER A 378 7.22 -2.57 11.06
CA SER A 378 7.94 -1.80 10.02
C SER A 378 8.89 -2.68 9.22
N TYR A 379 9.59 -3.63 9.84
CA TYR A 379 10.55 -4.50 9.16
C TYR A 379 9.82 -5.49 8.24
N ILE A 380 8.66 -6.02 8.62
CA ILE A 380 7.84 -6.87 7.74
C ILE A 380 7.31 -6.03 6.56
N ARG A 381 6.62 -4.91 6.82
CA ARG A 381 6.00 -4.08 5.76
C ARG A 381 7.00 -3.46 4.78
N LYS A 382 8.20 -3.14 5.25
CA LYS A 382 9.26 -2.56 4.42
C LYS A 382 10.23 -3.60 3.89
N GLU A 383 10.07 -4.88 4.25
CA GLU A 383 11.02 -5.95 3.90
C GLU A 383 12.46 -5.57 4.33
N GLY A 384 12.61 -5.27 5.61
CA GLY A 384 13.89 -4.97 6.24
C GLY A 384 14.15 -3.49 6.50
N GLY A 385 15.35 -3.22 7.02
CA GLY A 385 15.81 -1.87 7.37
C GLY A 385 17.32 -1.77 7.35
N THR A 386 17.83 -0.54 7.31
CA THR A 386 19.27 -0.23 7.17
C THR A 386 19.95 0.14 8.49
N ARG A 387 19.22 0.07 9.61
CA ARG A 387 19.75 0.46 10.94
C ARG A 387 20.37 -0.67 11.73
N SER A 388 19.95 -1.91 11.48
CA SER A 388 20.41 -3.10 12.21
C SER A 388 20.56 -4.26 11.25
N ILE A 389 21.79 -4.71 11.05
CA ILE A 389 22.10 -5.87 10.20
C ILE A 389 21.46 -7.13 10.77
N ALA A 390 21.48 -7.30 12.10
CA ALA A 390 20.90 -8.47 12.76
C ALA A 390 19.38 -8.59 12.54
N LEU A 391 18.67 -7.46 12.44
CA LEU A 391 17.23 -7.47 12.11
C LEU A 391 17.00 -7.67 10.61
N LEU A 392 17.88 -7.15 9.75
CA LEU A 392 17.84 -7.40 8.31
C LEU A 392 18.02 -8.90 8.02
N ASP A 393 19.00 -9.55 8.67
CA ASP A 393 19.25 -10.99 8.53
C ASP A 393 18.06 -11.84 8.97
N LEU A 394 17.41 -11.49 10.10
CA LEU A 394 16.17 -12.17 10.51
C LEU A 394 15.02 -11.90 9.55
N THR A 395 14.93 -10.71 8.98
CA THR A 395 13.89 -10.42 7.99
C THR A 395 14.11 -11.23 6.72
N PHE A 396 15.37 -11.39 6.28
CA PHE A 396 15.70 -12.28 5.18
C PHE A 396 15.25 -13.71 5.47
N GLN A 397 15.56 -14.25 6.66
CA GLN A 397 15.12 -15.59 7.07
C GLN A 397 13.60 -15.74 7.12
N LEU A 398 12.89 -14.72 7.62
CA LEU A 398 11.43 -14.70 7.65
C LEU A 398 10.86 -14.74 6.23
N LEU A 399 11.35 -13.88 5.35
CA LEU A 399 10.81 -13.74 4.01
C LEU A 399 11.15 -14.95 3.13
N ASP A 400 12.37 -15.50 3.25
CA ASP A 400 12.76 -16.78 2.62
C ASP A 400 11.86 -17.93 3.07
N LEU A 401 11.57 -18.03 4.37
CA LEU A 401 10.62 -19.02 4.89
C LEU A 401 9.25 -18.83 4.22
N THR A 402 8.76 -17.60 4.15
CA THR A 402 7.45 -17.35 3.56
C THR A 402 7.41 -17.65 2.06
N ASP A 403 8.50 -17.38 1.32
CA ASP A 403 8.58 -17.67 -0.11
C ASP A 403 8.59 -19.18 -0.37
N ARG A 404 9.34 -19.97 0.43
CA ARG A 404 9.37 -21.44 0.32
C ARG A 404 8.01 -22.10 0.55
N PHE A 405 7.18 -21.52 1.40
CA PHE A 405 5.84 -22.03 1.71
C PHE A 405 4.72 -21.26 0.99
N LYS A 406 5.07 -20.29 0.13
CA LYS A 406 4.12 -19.41 -0.57
C LYS A 406 3.13 -18.73 0.40
N ILE A 407 3.63 -18.31 1.56
CA ILE A 407 2.87 -17.59 2.58
C ILE A 407 2.91 -16.11 2.26
N THR A 408 1.75 -15.49 2.10
CA THR A 408 1.65 -14.03 2.03
C THR A 408 1.59 -13.48 3.45
N LEU A 409 2.30 -12.39 3.72
CA LEU A 409 2.29 -11.72 5.02
C LEU A 409 1.71 -10.32 4.92
N SER A 410 0.80 -10.01 5.83
CA SER A 410 0.50 -8.64 6.23
C SER A 410 0.85 -8.48 7.71
N ALA A 411 1.12 -7.24 8.13
CA ALA A 411 1.47 -6.95 9.51
C ALA A 411 0.70 -5.74 10.01
N PHE A 412 0.17 -5.80 11.22
CA PHE A 412 -0.61 -4.74 11.85
C PHE A 412 -0.19 -4.51 13.30
N TYR A 413 -0.11 -3.25 13.71
CA TYR A 413 0.25 -2.90 15.08
C TYR A 413 -0.95 -3.12 16.00
N LEU A 414 -0.78 -3.93 17.04
CA LEU A 414 -1.79 -4.18 18.07
C LEU A 414 -1.26 -3.69 19.42
N PRO A 415 -1.87 -2.68 20.08
CA PRO A 415 -1.46 -2.23 21.40
C PRO A 415 -1.34 -3.38 22.40
N GLY A 416 -0.30 -3.39 23.22
CA GLY A 416 0.01 -4.51 24.13
C GLY A 416 -1.13 -4.90 25.08
N ARG A 417 -1.98 -3.94 25.49
CA ARG A 417 -3.21 -4.22 26.28
C ARG A 417 -4.19 -5.19 25.60
N TYR A 418 -4.09 -5.35 24.29
CA TYR A 418 -4.90 -6.27 23.49
C TYR A 418 -4.12 -7.54 23.10
N ASN A 419 -2.80 -7.59 23.34
CA ASN A 419 -1.92 -8.73 23.01
C ASN A 419 -1.73 -9.68 24.21
N ILE A 420 -2.79 -9.88 25.00
CA ILE A 420 -2.73 -10.54 26.32
C ILE A 420 -2.24 -11.99 26.20
N ILE A 421 -2.70 -12.71 25.18
CA ILE A 421 -2.46 -14.15 25.04
C ILE A 421 -1.00 -14.42 24.70
N ALA A 422 -0.46 -13.71 23.71
CA ALA A 422 0.94 -13.86 23.32
C ALA A 422 1.87 -13.43 24.47
N ASP A 423 1.57 -12.35 25.20
CA ASP A 423 2.33 -11.90 26.39
C ASP A 423 2.34 -12.94 27.52
N ARG A 424 1.20 -13.58 27.80
CA ARG A 424 1.16 -14.65 28.81
C ARG A 424 1.97 -15.87 28.38
N LEU A 425 1.83 -16.30 27.12
CA LEU A 425 2.59 -17.40 26.57
C LEU A 425 4.10 -17.13 26.58
N SER A 426 4.52 -15.91 26.25
CA SER A 426 5.94 -15.51 26.24
C SER A 426 6.55 -15.54 27.65
N ARG A 427 5.73 -15.43 28.70
CA ARG A 427 6.09 -15.53 30.12
C ARG A 427 5.79 -16.90 30.74
N GLY A 428 5.50 -17.92 29.93
CA GLY A 428 5.22 -19.28 30.41
C GLY A 428 3.95 -19.41 31.25
N LYS A 429 3.03 -18.46 31.16
CA LYS A 429 1.73 -18.49 31.87
C LYS A 429 0.65 -19.09 30.98
N GLN A 430 -0.32 -19.76 31.59
CA GLN A 430 -1.52 -20.21 30.88
C GLN A 430 -2.32 -19.00 30.35
N PRO A 431 -2.97 -19.12 29.17
CA PRO A 431 -3.89 -18.11 28.67
C PRO A 431 -5.00 -17.83 29.68
N ALA A 432 -5.51 -16.60 29.71
CA ALA A 432 -6.65 -16.28 30.55
C ALA A 432 -7.92 -16.88 29.94
N GLU A 433 -8.67 -17.63 30.74
CA GLU A 433 -10.03 -18.08 30.40
C GLU A 433 -11.00 -17.22 31.20
N TRP A 434 -11.86 -16.49 30.49
CA TRP A 434 -12.78 -15.55 31.14
C TRP A 434 -14.15 -16.16 31.32
N HIS A 435 -14.76 -15.90 32.46
CA HIS A 435 -16.10 -16.36 32.81
C HIS A 435 -16.95 -15.18 33.28
N LEU A 436 -18.19 -15.12 32.79
CA LEU A 436 -19.19 -14.15 33.21
C LEU A 436 -20.06 -14.76 34.29
N LEU A 437 -20.17 -14.07 35.42
CA LEU A 437 -21.03 -14.49 36.52
C LEU A 437 -22.52 -14.40 36.14
N PRO A 438 -23.39 -15.19 36.80
CA PRO A 438 -24.83 -15.25 36.47
C PRO A 438 -25.56 -13.90 36.42
N GLN A 439 -25.10 -12.92 37.22
CA GLN A 439 -25.68 -11.58 37.27
C GLN A 439 -25.57 -10.86 35.91
N ALA A 440 -24.44 -11.00 35.20
CA ALA A 440 -24.25 -10.39 33.89
C ALA A 440 -25.00 -11.13 32.78
N THR A 441 -25.10 -12.45 32.85
CA THR A 441 -25.82 -13.22 31.83
C THR A 441 -27.33 -13.06 31.95
N ALA A 442 -27.86 -12.84 33.16
CA ALA A 442 -29.29 -12.62 33.39
C ALA A 442 -29.83 -11.38 32.63
N GLU A 443 -29.11 -10.25 32.68
CA GLU A 443 -29.47 -9.02 31.96
C GLU A 443 -29.54 -9.25 30.45
N VAL A 444 -28.51 -9.93 29.91
CA VAL A 444 -28.41 -10.24 28.48
C VAL A 444 -29.51 -11.19 28.03
N PHE A 445 -29.79 -12.21 28.85
CA PHE A 445 -30.80 -13.22 28.55
C PHE A 445 -32.22 -12.67 28.66
N GLN A 446 -32.46 -11.68 29.52
CA GLN A 446 -33.71 -10.94 29.55
C GLN A 446 -33.96 -10.15 28.26
N LYS A 447 -32.91 -9.54 27.68
CA LYS A 447 -33.02 -8.76 26.44
C LYS A 447 -33.33 -9.61 25.21
N TRP A 448 -32.70 -10.79 25.08
CA TRP A 448 -32.80 -11.62 23.86
C TRP A 448 -33.40 -13.01 24.08
N THR A 449 -34.03 -13.25 25.23
CA THR A 449 -34.73 -14.52 25.58
C THR A 449 -33.87 -15.76 25.33
N ALA A 450 -32.62 -15.72 25.79
CA ALA A 450 -31.68 -16.82 25.65
C ALA A 450 -31.72 -17.73 26.89
N VAL A 451 -31.69 -19.04 26.67
CA VAL A 451 -31.52 -20.03 27.73
C VAL A 451 -30.42 -20.99 27.28
N VAL A 452 -29.49 -21.34 28.16
CA VAL A 452 -28.36 -22.25 27.89
C VAL A 452 -28.49 -23.57 28.68
N PRO A 453 -29.60 -24.33 28.51
CA PRO A 453 -29.72 -25.63 29.18
C PRO A 453 -28.78 -26.67 28.56
N ASN A 454 -28.42 -26.47 27.29
CA ASN A 454 -27.55 -27.33 26.52
C ASN A 454 -26.23 -26.60 26.25
N TYR A 455 -25.11 -27.27 26.47
CA TYR A 455 -23.78 -26.71 26.20
C TYR A 455 -22.85 -27.73 25.58
N VAL A 456 -21.73 -27.24 25.07
CA VAL A 456 -20.67 -28.03 24.43
C VAL A 456 -19.39 -27.82 25.23
N SER A 457 -18.67 -28.90 25.50
CA SER A 457 -17.42 -28.86 26.27
C SER A 457 -16.28 -29.39 25.43
N ILE A 458 -15.05 -28.94 25.71
CA ILE A 458 -13.85 -29.57 25.17
C ILE A 458 -13.37 -30.73 26.06
N ASP A 459 -13.85 -30.81 27.31
CA ASP A 459 -13.57 -31.94 28.19
C ASP A 459 -14.38 -33.16 27.74
N CYS A 460 -13.70 -34.15 27.17
CA CYS A 460 -14.31 -35.40 26.73
C CYS A 460 -14.89 -36.25 27.88
N ARG A 461 -14.61 -35.89 29.13
CA ARG A 461 -15.16 -36.56 30.33
C ARG A 461 -16.47 -35.93 30.80
N ASP A 462 -16.83 -34.76 30.30
CA ASP A 462 -18.08 -34.10 30.67
C ASP A 462 -19.27 -34.78 29.99
N ARG A 463 -19.96 -35.64 30.74
CA ARG A 463 -21.12 -36.40 30.27
C ARG A 463 -22.39 -35.57 30.11
N SER A 464 -22.41 -34.35 30.64
CA SER A 464 -23.56 -33.44 30.55
C SER A 464 -23.47 -32.53 29.32
N ALA A 465 -22.31 -32.47 28.66
CA ALA A 465 -22.13 -31.76 27.41
C ALA A 465 -22.78 -32.53 26.24
N ASN A 466 -23.43 -31.80 25.32
CA ASN A 466 -24.09 -32.41 24.17
C ASN A 466 -23.11 -33.15 23.23
N TYR A 467 -21.88 -32.63 23.10
CA TYR A 467 -20.78 -33.24 22.37
C TYR A 467 -19.45 -32.59 22.75
N THR A 468 -18.34 -33.18 22.29
CA THR A 468 -16.99 -32.65 22.49
C THR A 468 -16.55 -31.75 21.33
N ASP A 469 -15.89 -30.63 21.62
CA ASP A 469 -15.40 -29.63 20.68
C ASP A 469 -16.50 -28.95 19.84
N ALA A 470 -16.76 -27.67 20.12
CA ALA A 470 -17.75 -26.87 19.41
C ALA A 470 -17.52 -26.78 17.89
N PHE A 471 -16.28 -26.88 17.42
CA PHE A 471 -15.95 -26.77 15.99
C PHE A 471 -16.00 -28.09 15.23
N SER A 472 -16.23 -29.21 15.93
CA SER A 472 -16.30 -30.54 15.30
C SER A 472 -17.54 -30.72 14.40
N ARG A 473 -18.53 -29.82 14.48
CA ARG A 473 -19.79 -29.89 13.73
C ARG A 473 -20.24 -28.51 13.23
N PRO A 474 -20.92 -28.43 12.07
CA PRO A 474 -21.56 -27.19 11.63
C PRO A 474 -22.61 -26.71 12.64
N TRP A 475 -22.63 -25.41 12.93
CA TRP A 475 -23.60 -24.84 13.87
C TRP A 475 -24.95 -24.61 13.18
N ARG A 476 -26.02 -25.16 13.76
CA ARG A 476 -27.39 -25.05 13.24
C ARG A 476 -28.39 -24.80 14.37
N TYR A 477 -28.09 -23.83 15.22
CA TYR A 477 -28.91 -23.47 16.38
C TYR A 477 -29.87 -22.34 16.02
N GLN A 478 -31.09 -22.33 16.59
CA GLN A 478 -32.01 -21.20 16.43
C GLN A 478 -31.44 -19.93 17.09
N LEU A 479 -30.94 -20.08 18.32
CA LEU A 479 -30.19 -19.08 19.08
C LEU A 479 -29.11 -19.79 19.90
N ALA A 480 -27.88 -19.30 19.87
CA ALA A 480 -26.79 -19.85 20.69
C ALA A 480 -26.00 -18.75 21.42
N TRP A 481 -25.61 -19.03 22.65
CA TRP A 481 -24.69 -18.20 23.44
C TRP A 481 -23.25 -18.63 23.16
N VAL A 482 -22.41 -17.70 22.73
CA VAL A 482 -21.02 -17.97 22.34
C VAL A 482 -20.14 -16.97 23.06
N PHE A 483 -19.48 -17.41 24.13
CA PHE A 483 -18.46 -16.62 24.82
C PHE A 483 -17.08 -17.25 24.60
N PRO A 484 -16.48 -17.06 23.42
CA PRO A 484 -15.19 -17.63 23.12
C PRO A 484 -14.11 -16.84 23.87
N PRO A 485 -13.04 -17.51 24.31
CA PRO A 485 -11.78 -16.83 24.61
C PRO A 485 -11.39 -15.89 23.45
N PRO A 486 -10.80 -14.70 23.70
CA PRO A 486 -10.52 -13.74 22.63
C PRO A 486 -9.70 -14.30 21.46
N ASN A 487 -8.85 -15.32 21.72
CA ASN A 487 -8.11 -16.05 20.69
C ASN A 487 -8.98 -16.81 19.68
N MET A 488 -10.16 -17.25 20.09
CA MET A 488 -11.02 -18.10 19.26
C MET A 488 -12.06 -17.30 18.48
N ILE A 489 -12.23 -15.99 18.74
CA ILE A 489 -13.18 -15.13 18.01
C ILE A 489 -13.01 -15.23 16.49
N PRO A 490 -11.80 -15.17 15.89
CA PRO A 490 -11.65 -15.30 14.44
C PRO A 490 -12.13 -16.66 13.92
N ARG A 491 -11.83 -17.75 14.64
CA ARG A 491 -12.28 -19.10 14.29
C ARG A 491 -13.79 -19.24 14.42
N VAL A 492 -14.41 -18.61 15.44
CA VAL A 492 -15.87 -18.50 15.57
C VAL A 492 -16.45 -17.79 14.34
N LEU A 493 -15.92 -16.63 13.95
CA LEU A 493 -16.41 -15.88 12.79
C LEU A 493 -16.26 -16.65 11.48
N MET A 494 -15.16 -17.39 11.31
CA MET A 494 -14.99 -18.28 10.16
C MET A 494 -16.03 -19.40 10.16
N HIS A 495 -16.26 -20.03 11.32
CA HIS A 495 -17.24 -21.11 11.46
C HIS A 495 -18.67 -20.63 11.21
N LEU A 496 -18.98 -19.37 11.56
CA LEU A 496 -20.26 -18.73 11.29
C LEU A 496 -20.61 -18.65 9.80
N ASN A 497 -19.61 -18.63 8.91
CA ASN A 497 -19.86 -18.62 7.46
C ASN A 497 -20.68 -19.84 7.00
N GLN A 498 -20.49 -20.98 7.68
CA GLN A 498 -21.19 -22.23 7.38
C GLN A 498 -22.32 -22.53 8.37
N ALA A 499 -22.56 -21.62 9.32
CA ALA A 499 -23.57 -21.77 10.34
C ALA A 499 -24.96 -21.32 9.85
N LYS A 500 -26.01 -21.82 10.50
CA LYS A 500 -27.40 -21.34 10.33
C LYS A 500 -27.97 -20.88 11.65
N GLY A 501 -28.77 -19.81 11.63
CA GLY A 501 -29.47 -19.25 12.78
C GLY A 501 -28.79 -18.05 13.43
N THR A 502 -29.11 -17.76 14.69
CA THR A 502 -28.66 -16.54 15.39
C THR A 502 -27.69 -16.86 16.52
N TYR A 503 -26.67 -16.01 16.72
CA TYR A 503 -25.62 -16.22 17.71
C TYR A 503 -25.41 -14.95 18.54
N LEU A 504 -25.41 -15.08 19.87
CA LEU A 504 -25.05 -14.03 20.80
C LEU A 504 -23.57 -14.20 21.14
N ILE A 505 -22.72 -13.39 20.51
CA ILE A 505 -21.27 -13.50 20.64
C ILE A 505 -20.78 -12.46 21.63
N VAL A 506 -20.18 -12.91 22.72
CA VAL A 506 -19.50 -12.03 23.66
C VAL A 506 -18.08 -11.78 23.16
N ALA A 507 -17.76 -10.53 22.89
CA ALA A 507 -16.45 -10.14 22.39
C ALA A 507 -16.03 -8.77 22.94
N PRO A 508 -14.75 -8.57 23.25
CA PRO A 508 -14.27 -7.28 23.72
C PRO A 508 -14.33 -6.23 22.60
N GLU A 509 -14.74 -5.01 22.91
CA GLU A 509 -14.71 -3.93 21.92
C GLU A 509 -13.28 -3.38 21.81
N TRP A 510 -12.45 -4.04 21.02
CA TRP A 510 -11.10 -3.59 20.70
C TRP A 510 -11.10 -2.90 19.33
N PRO A 511 -11.08 -1.55 19.24
CA PRO A 511 -11.25 -0.85 17.96
C PRO A 511 -10.20 -1.19 16.91
N GLN A 512 -9.06 -1.72 17.33
CA GLN A 512 -7.94 -2.11 16.48
C GLN A 512 -7.88 -3.62 16.19
N ALA A 513 -8.84 -4.41 16.71
CA ALA A 513 -8.94 -5.81 16.36
C ALA A 513 -9.49 -5.97 14.94
N PHE A 514 -8.80 -6.76 14.12
CA PHE A 514 -9.17 -6.97 12.71
C PHE A 514 -10.55 -7.61 12.55
N TRP A 515 -10.92 -8.50 13.49
CA TRP A 515 -12.17 -9.25 13.45
C TRP A 515 -13.38 -8.40 13.82
N LEU A 516 -13.18 -7.21 14.41
CA LEU A 516 -14.28 -6.37 14.88
C LEU A 516 -15.16 -5.90 13.71
N GLN A 517 -14.57 -5.60 12.55
CA GLN A 517 -15.35 -5.18 11.38
C GLN A 517 -16.20 -6.32 10.81
N ASP A 518 -15.66 -7.54 10.81
CA ASP A 518 -16.39 -8.74 10.38
C ASP A 518 -17.55 -9.05 11.35
N LEU A 519 -17.30 -8.91 12.65
CA LEU A 519 -18.33 -9.03 13.67
C LEU A 519 -19.43 -7.98 13.48
N LYS A 520 -19.04 -6.71 13.23
CA LYS A 520 -19.97 -5.59 12.95
C LYS A 520 -20.80 -5.83 11.70
N SER A 521 -20.21 -6.32 10.60
CA SER A 521 -20.94 -6.55 9.35
C SER A 521 -22.01 -7.64 9.46
N ARG A 522 -21.92 -8.52 10.47
CA ARG A 522 -22.88 -9.60 10.73
C ARG A 522 -23.97 -9.23 11.75
N CYS A 523 -23.92 -8.03 12.31
CA CYS A 523 -24.82 -7.65 13.39
C CYS A 523 -26.25 -7.49 12.89
N LEU A 524 -27.17 -8.15 13.58
CA LEU A 524 -28.60 -8.07 13.35
C LEU A 524 -29.28 -7.02 14.24
N ASP A 525 -28.58 -6.56 15.28
CA ASP A 525 -29.08 -5.65 16.31
C ASP A 525 -27.91 -4.84 16.90
N HIS A 526 -28.21 -3.75 17.59
CA HIS A 526 -27.21 -2.96 18.31
C HIS A 526 -26.56 -3.79 19.42
N PRO A 527 -25.21 -3.78 19.53
CA PRO A 527 -24.51 -4.55 20.56
C PRO A 527 -24.88 -4.05 21.95
N HIS A 528 -25.02 -4.97 22.89
CA HIS A 528 -25.29 -4.66 24.29
C HIS A 528 -23.99 -4.69 25.09
N GLU A 529 -23.70 -3.63 25.84
CA GLU A 529 -22.48 -3.53 26.66
C GLU A 529 -22.74 -4.05 28.07
N ILE A 530 -21.92 -4.99 28.51
CA ILE A 530 -22.00 -5.58 29.85
C ILE A 530 -21.44 -4.59 30.85
N GLN A 531 -22.26 -4.18 31.81
CA GLN A 531 -21.87 -3.25 32.87
C GLN A 531 -21.16 -3.95 34.03
N ASN A 532 -20.42 -3.18 34.83
CA ASN A 532 -19.77 -3.63 36.08
C ASN A 532 -18.83 -4.83 35.91
N LEU A 533 -18.01 -4.84 34.86
CA LEU A 533 -17.07 -5.94 34.56
C LEU A 533 -16.14 -6.31 35.72
N SER A 534 -15.78 -5.36 36.59
CA SER A 534 -14.97 -5.64 37.78
C SER A 534 -15.64 -6.58 38.78
N GLU A 535 -16.96 -6.68 38.76
CA GLU A 535 -17.74 -7.52 39.67
C GLU A 535 -18.26 -8.78 38.97
N CYS A 536 -18.50 -8.71 37.65
CA CYS A 536 -19.18 -9.78 36.92
C CYS A 536 -18.28 -10.59 35.96
N LEU A 537 -17.04 -10.17 35.69
CA LEU A 537 -16.09 -10.88 34.83
C LEU A 537 -14.91 -11.39 35.66
N ILE A 538 -14.63 -12.70 35.61
CA ILE A 538 -13.51 -13.33 36.30
C ILE A 538 -12.56 -14.05 35.33
N ASP A 539 -11.27 -14.04 35.63
CA ASP A 539 -10.28 -14.94 35.02
C ASP A 539 -10.27 -16.25 35.81
N MET A 540 -10.66 -17.34 35.17
CA MET A 540 -10.78 -18.67 35.78
C MET A 540 -9.44 -19.18 36.33
N THR A 541 -8.30 -18.67 35.86
CA THR A 541 -6.98 -19.05 36.39
C THR A 541 -6.66 -18.39 37.74
N THR A 542 -7.24 -17.22 38.01
CA THR A 542 -6.96 -16.44 39.24
C THR A 542 -8.17 -16.30 40.15
N SER A 543 -9.37 -16.62 39.65
CA SER A 543 -10.67 -16.32 40.29
C SER A 543 -10.87 -14.84 40.62
N LEU A 544 -10.09 -13.96 40.00
CA LEU A 544 -10.15 -12.51 40.18
C LEU A 544 -10.51 -11.83 38.85
N PRO A 545 -10.99 -10.58 38.87
CA PRO A 545 -11.22 -9.84 37.65
C PRO A 545 -9.94 -9.74 36.78
N PRO A 546 -10.06 -9.79 35.45
CA PRO A 546 -8.90 -9.68 34.57
C PRO A 546 -8.09 -8.40 34.82
N PRO A 547 -6.77 -8.41 34.56
CA PRO A 547 -5.96 -7.20 34.69
C PRO A 547 -6.54 -6.06 33.83
N GLN A 548 -6.60 -4.85 34.40
CA GLN A 548 -7.13 -3.66 33.72
C GLN A 548 -8.61 -3.77 33.28
N VAL A 549 -9.42 -4.59 33.96
CA VAL A 549 -10.86 -4.77 33.68
C VAL A 549 -11.63 -3.44 33.58
N GLN A 550 -11.24 -2.41 34.33
CA GLN A 550 -11.84 -1.07 34.30
C GLN A 550 -11.71 -0.37 32.93
N SER A 551 -10.73 -0.78 32.12
CA SER A 551 -10.49 -0.23 30.77
C SER A 551 -11.00 -1.14 29.65
N LEU A 552 -11.56 -2.30 30.00
CA LEU A 552 -12.13 -3.25 29.07
C LEU A 552 -13.60 -2.87 28.83
N SER A 553 -14.02 -2.85 27.56
CA SER A 553 -15.44 -2.86 27.20
C SER A 553 -15.74 -4.23 26.62
N LEU A 554 -16.71 -4.94 27.19
CA LEU A 554 -17.15 -6.26 26.75
C LEU A 554 -18.58 -6.15 26.25
N LYS A 555 -18.79 -6.50 24.98
CA LYS A 555 -20.10 -6.35 24.33
C LYS A 555 -20.61 -7.69 23.85
N VAL A 556 -21.93 -7.83 23.86
CA VAL A 556 -22.66 -8.94 23.28
C VAL A 556 -23.21 -8.51 21.94
N TRP A 557 -22.84 -9.26 20.91
CA TRP A 557 -23.17 -8.99 19.52
C TRP A 557 -24.15 -10.05 19.03
N LYS A 558 -25.36 -9.64 18.63
CA LYS A 558 -26.35 -10.53 18.02
C LYS A 558 -26.05 -10.64 16.53
N THR A 559 -25.61 -11.81 16.08
CA THR A 559 -25.15 -12.04 14.70
C THR A 559 -25.91 -13.16 14.00
N GLY A 560 -25.99 -13.09 12.67
CA GLY A 560 -26.52 -14.18 11.83
C GLY A 560 -25.43 -15.14 11.37
N GLY A 561 -25.76 -16.43 11.27
CA GLY A 561 -24.96 -17.44 10.57
C GLY A 561 -25.22 -17.43 9.06
N GLY A 562 -24.17 -17.60 8.26
CA GLY A 562 -24.19 -17.60 6.80
C GLY A 562 -23.04 -16.81 6.17
N GLU A 563 -22.89 -16.91 4.85
CA GLU A 563 -21.97 -16.06 4.08
C GLU A 563 -22.39 -14.57 4.16
N LYS A 564 -21.43 -13.67 4.02
CA LYS A 564 -21.64 -12.23 4.07
C LYS A 564 -22.58 -11.82 2.91
N ASN A 565 -23.66 -11.10 3.22
CA ASN A 565 -24.43 -10.37 2.21
C ASN A 565 -23.68 -9.10 1.78
#